data_AF-A0A7R8WX91-F1
#
_entry.id   AF-A0A7R8WX91-F1
#
_cell.length_a   1.000
_cell.length_b   1.000
_cell.length_c   1.000
_cell.angle_alpha   90.00
_cell.angle_beta   90.00
_cell.angle_gamma   90.00
#
_symmetry.space_group_name_H-M   'P 1'
#
loop_
_entity.id
_entity.type
_entity.pdbx_description
1 polymer ?
#
loop_
_entity_poly.entity_id
_entity_poly.type
_entity_poly.pdbx_seq_one_letter_code
_entity_poly.pdbx_strand_id
1 'polypeptide(L)'
;MGWSLGGLVAQALALQYPQLVKALILVASTPCFVQHAGWQHGLPESVLHEFATNLQQDYQATVKRFFALQFMGVRSNPQMIHDLRDNILSKPAAFHALETGLEILNSADFSRQTITHPQQWILGRLDKLIPVGLAETLEHRHQE
;
A
#
# COMPACT_ATOMS: atom_id res chain seq x y z
N MET A 1 -2.58 11.59 7.30
CA MET A 1 -1.57 10.52 7.25
C MET A 1 -2.25 9.28 6.68
N GLY A 2 -1.58 8.57 5.77
CA GLY A 2 -2.04 7.31 5.22
C GLY A 2 -0.93 6.27 5.23
N TRP A 3 -1.24 5.04 5.61
CA TRP A 3 -0.33 3.89 5.57
C TRP A 3 -0.80 2.90 4.51
N SER A 4 0.10 2.42 3.65
CA SER A 4 -0.21 1.44 2.60
C SER A 4 -1.40 1.89 1.74
N LEU A 5 -2.47 1.10 1.64
CA LEU A 5 -3.73 1.47 0.98
C LEU A 5 -4.29 2.81 1.48
N GLY A 6 -4.17 3.10 2.79
CA GLY A 6 -4.61 4.38 3.35
C GLY A 6 -3.85 5.57 2.77
N GLY A 7 -2.64 5.38 2.23
CA GLY A 7 -1.92 6.40 1.48
C GLY A 7 -2.55 6.72 0.13
N LEU A 8 -3.14 5.74 -0.57
CA LEU A 8 -3.95 6.00 -1.77
C LEU A 8 -5.20 6.81 -1.41
N VAL A 9 -5.88 6.46 -0.32
CA VAL A 9 -7.05 7.21 0.18
C VAL A 9 -6.67 8.65 0.50
N ALA A 10 -5.53 8.86 1.18
CA ALA A 10 -5.05 10.20 1.51
C ALA A 10 -4.71 11.03 0.25
N GLN A 11 -4.09 10.42 -0.77
CA GLN A 11 -3.82 11.06 -2.06
C GLN A 11 -5.12 11.41 -2.79
N ALA A 12 -6.08 10.50 -2.84
CA ALA A 12 -7.40 10.76 -3.43
C ALA A 12 -8.10 11.96 -2.76
N LEU A 13 -8.07 12.02 -1.42
CA LEU A 13 -8.63 13.15 -0.67
C LEU A 13 -7.92 14.48 -0.98
N ALA A 14 -6.59 14.48 -1.13
CA ALA A 14 -5.84 15.69 -1.48
C ALA A 14 -6.17 16.19 -2.89
N LEU A 15 -6.38 15.27 -3.83
CA LEU A 15 -6.77 15.59 -5.21
C LEU A 15 -8.22 16.08 -5.30
N GLN A 16 -9.15 15.41 -4.61
CA GLN A 16 -10.58 15.69 -4.72
C GLN A 16 -11.04 16.86 -3.84
N TYR A 17 -10.42 17.04 -2.67
CA TYR A 17 -10.77 18.06 -1.69
C TYR A 17 -9.54 18.84 -1.22
N PRO A 18 -8.82 19.52 -2.13
CA PRO A 18 -7.54 20.15 -1.83
C PRO A 18 -7.60 21.17 -0.69
N GLN A 19 -8.74 21.83 -0.50
CA GLN A 19 -8.97 22.80 0.57
C GLN A 19 -9.09 22.17 1.97
N LEU A 20 -9.37 20.86 2.06
CA LEU A 20 -9.52 20.14 3.33
C LEU A 20 -8.21 19.49 3.81
N VAL A 21 -7.22 19.38 2.91
CA VAL A 21 -5.93 18.74 3.19
C VAL A 21 -4.86 19.81 3.36
N LYS A 22 -4.14 19.78 4.49
CA LYS A 22 -3.02 20.69 4.74
C LYS A 22 -1.67 20.13 4.28
N ALA A 23 -1.49 18.82 4.44
CA ALA A 23 -0.26 18.10 4.10
C ALA A 23 -0.53 16.59 4.04
N LEU A 24 0.34 15.86 3.37
CA LEU A 24 0.33 14.39 3.31
C LEU A 24 1.52 13.80 4.06
N ILE A 25 1.26 12.76 4.86
CA ILE A 25 2.28 11.87 5.40
C ILE A 25 1.92 10.48 4.94
N LEU A 26 2.78 9.87 4.12
CA LEU A 26 2.55 8.64 3.39
C LEU A 26 3.58 7.61 3.85
N VAL A 27 3.11 6.58 4.56
CA VAL A 27 3.96 5.55 5.17
C VAL A 27 3.80 4.27 4.37
N ALA A 28 4.91 3.62 3.97
CA ALA A 28 4.92 2.35 3.23
C ALA A 28 3.82 2.29 2.14
N SER A 29 3.75 3.35 1.33
CA SER A 29 2.71 3.56 0.33
C SER A 29 3.36 4.04 -0.98
N THR A 30 2.53 4.18 -2.01
CA THR A 30 2.92 4.52 -3.38
C THR A 30 1.76 5.26 -4.05
N PRO A 31 2.00 6.11 -5.06
CA PRO A 31 0.93 6.65 -5.89
C PRO A 31 0.26 5.60 -6.78
N CYS A 32 0.92 4.47 -7.06
CA CYS A 32 0.34 3.33 -7.77
C CYS A 32 1.00 2.02 -7.31
N PHE A 33 0.18 1.03 -6.90
CA PHE A 33 0.68 -0.28 -6.44
C PHE A 33 1.02 -1.24 -7.58
N VAL A 34 0.53 -0.99 -8.79
CA VAL A 34 0.70 -1.88 -9.95
C VAL A 34 1.72 -1.30 -10.94
N GLN A 35 2.60 -2.14 -11.44
CA GLN A 35 3.53 -1.78 -12.51
C GLN A 35 2.79 -1.60 -13.83
N HIS A 36 3.18 -0.58 -14.59
CA HIS A 36 2.78 -0.40 -15.97
C HIS A 36 3.87 0.34 -16.75
N ALA A 37 3.70 0.53 -18.06
CA ALA A 37 4.73 1.13 -18.92
C ALA A 37 5.27 2.49 -18.44
N GLY A 38 4.49 3.27 -17.68
CA GLY A 38 4.89 4.57 -17.13
C GLY A 38 5.27 4.56 -15.64
N TRP A 39 5.20 3.41 -14.97
CA TRP A 39 5.47 3.28 -13.54
C TRP A 39 6.03 1.90 -13.22
N GLN A 40 7.31 1.84 -12.85
CA GLN A 40 7.99 0.58 -12.52
C GLN A 40 8.07 0.32 -11.00
N HIS A 41 7.69 1.29 -10.17
CA HIS A 41 7.81 1.23 -8.70
C HIS A 41 6.55 0.66 -8.03
N GLY A 42 6.06 -0.47 -8.54
CA GLY A 42 4.94 -1.22 -7.99
C GLY A 42 5.19 -2.72 -8.03
N LEU A 43 4.16 -3.49 -7.76
CA LEU A 43 4.09 -4.94 -7.94
C LEU A 43 3.64 -5.28 -9.36
N PRO A 44 4.05 -6.43 -9.92
CA PRO A 44 3.38 -6.97 -11.10
C PRO A 44 1.89 -7.16 -10.83
N GLU A 45 1.03 -6.79 -11.78
CA GLU A 45 -0.44 -6.93 -11.67
C GLU A 45 -0.86 -8.36 -11.27
N SER A 46 -0.16 -9.36 -11.81
CA SER A 46 -0.40 -10.78 -11.52
C SER A 46 -0.34 -11.12 -10.03
N VAL A 47 0.46 -10.39 -9.23
CA VAL A 47 0.56 -10.62 -7.78
C VAL A 47 -0.74 -10.28 -7.08
N LEU A 48 -1.35 -9.13 -7.39
CA LEU A 48 -2.65 -8.74 -6.80
C LEU A 48 -3.79 -9.63 -7.32
N HIS A 49 -3.73 -10.04 -8.58
CA HIS A 49 -4.68 -11.01 -9.13
C HIS A 49 -4.61 -12.38 -8.44
N GLU A 50 -3.40 -12.86 -8.13
CA GLU A 50 -3.21 -14.09 -7.34
C GLU A 50 -3.81 -13.92 -5.93
N PHE A 51 -3.62 -12.77 -5.29
CA PHE A 51 -4.26 -12.48 -4.00
C PHE A 51 -5.78 -12.50 -4.08
N ALA A 52 -6.38 -11.89 -5.11
CA ALA A 52 -7.83 -11.88 -5.30
C ALA A 52 -8.39 -13.29 -5.50
N THR A 53 -7.72 -14.12 -6.32
CA THR A 53 -8.12 -15.51 -6.56
C THR A 53 -7.99 -16.35 -5.29
N ASN A 54 -6.86 -16.25 -4.58
CA ASN A 54 -6.64 -16.99 -3.34
C ASN A 54 -7.62 -16.57 -2.24
N LEU A 55 -8.03 -15.29 -2.22
CA LEU A 55 -9.02 -14.80 -1.25
C LEU A 55 -10.36 -15.55 -1.38
N GLN A 56 -10.79 -15.86 -2.61
CA GLN A 56 -12.01 -16.65 -2.87
C GLN A 56 -11.86 -18.12 -2.43
N GLN A 57 -10.65 -18.67 -2.48
CA GLN A 57 -10.38 -20.08 -2.18
C GLN A 57 -10.13 -20.33 -0.70
N ASP A 58 -9.27 -19.51 -0.07
CA ASP A 58 -8.92 -19.58 1.34
C ASP A 58 -8.66 -18.17 1.89
N TYR A 59 -9.72 -17.59 2.45
CA TYR A 59 -9.68 -16.29 3.10
C TYR A 59 -8.59 -16.20 4.18
N GLN A 60 -8.50 -17.17 5.08
CA GLN A 60 -7.62 -17.06 6.24
C GLN A 60 -6.16 -17.19 5.85
N ALA A 61 -5.83 -18.15 4.97
CA ALA A 61 -4.47 -18.31 4.48
C ALA A 61 -4.02 -17.08 3.68
N THR A 62 -4.92 -16.51 2.87
CA THR A 62 -4.64 -15.32 2.06
C THR A 62 -4.34 -14.10 2.92
N VAL A 63 -5.18 -13.81 3.93
CA VAL A 63 -4.94 -12.71 4.87
C VAL A 63 -3.64 -12.92 5.65
N LYS A 64 -3.34 -14.15 6.09
CA LYS A 64 -2.05 -14.48 6.75
C LYS A 64 -0.85 -14.25 5.84
N ARG A 65 -0.93 -14.63 4.56
CA ARG A 65 0.12 -14.43 3.58
C ARG A 65 0.34 -12.94 3.30
N PHE A 66 -0.73 -12.16 3.16
CA PHE A 66 -0.64 -10.71 2.97
C PHE A 66 -0.04 -10.01 4.20
N PHE A 67 -0.42 -10.43 5.41
CA PHE A 67 0.20 -9.95 6.65
C PHE A 67 1.69 -10.26 6.69
N ALA A 68 2.09 -11.50 6.39
CA ALA A 68 3.47 -11.94 6.46
C ALA A 68 4.40 -11.13 5.53
N LEU A 69 3.95 -10.77 4.32
CA LEU A 69 4.72 -9.98 3.36
C LEU A 69 5.22 -8.64 3.95
N GLN A 70 4.46 -8.04 4.86
CA GLN A 70 4.79 -6.74 5.47
C GLN A 70 5.93 -6.84 6.49
N PHE A 71 6.21 -8.04 7.01
CA PHE A 71 7.23 -8.27 8.05
C PHE A 71 8.43 -9.09 7.57
N MET A 72 8.46 -9.45 6.28
CA MET A 72 9.55 -10.23 5.71
C MET A 72 10.91 -9.52 5.84
N GLY A 73 11.86 -10.16 6.52
CA GLY A 73 13.21 -9.66 6.71
C GLY A 73 13.37 -8.64 7.84
N VAL A 74 12.28 -8.24 8.51
CA VAL A 74 12.33 -7.33 9.66
C VAL A 74 12.92 -8.06 10.86
N ARG A 75 13.89 -7.42 11.54
CA ARG A 75 14.40 -7.88 12.84
C ARG A 75 13.45 -7.39 13.93
N SER A 76 12.40 -8.16 14.19
CA SER A 76 11.42 -7.89 15.25
C SER A 76 11.32 -9.09 16.20
N ASN A 77 10.72 -8.87 17.38
CA ASN A 77 10.35 -9.95 18.28
C ASN A 77 9.29 -10.83 17.58
N PRO A 78 9.55 -12.13 17.31
CA PRO A 78 8.59 -13.01 16.64
C PRO A 78 7.25 -13.09 17.36
N GLN A 79 7.26 -13.05 18.69
CA GLN A 79 6.04 -13.10 19.48
C GLN A 79 5.16 -11.87 19.23
N MET A 80 5.74 -10.68 19.14
CA MET A 80 5.01 -9.45 18.84
C MET A 80 4.32 -9.51 17.47
N ILE A 81 4.99 -10.09 16.47
CA ILE A 81 4.41 -10.25 15.12
C ILE A 81 3.27 -11.27 15.14
N HIS A 82 3.41 -12.37 15.89
CA HIS A 82 2.34 -13.35 16.08
C HIS A 82 1.13 -12.75 16.82
N ASP A 83 1.37 -12.01 17.90
CA ASP A 83 0.30 -11.37 18.68
C ASP A 83 -0.46 -10.35 17.83
N LEU A 84 0.24 -9.55 17.01
CA LEU A 84 -0.38 -8.61 16.08
C LEU A 84 -1.22 -9.34 15.01
N ARG A 85 -0.67 -10.40 14.40
CA ARG A 85 -1.40 -11.24 13.44
C ARG A 85 -2.68 -11.77 14.06
N ASP A 86 -2.59 -12.35 15.25
CA ASP A 86 -3.70 -13.00 15.92
C ASP A 86 -4.75 -11.98 16.35
N ASN A 87 -4.33 -10.77 16.76
CA ASN A 87 -5.24 -9.64 17.01
C ASN A 87 -6.04 -9.26 15.75
N ILE A 88 -5.38 -9.16 14.60
CA ILE A 88 -6.05 -8.85 13.32
C ILE A 88 -7.02 -9.96 12.94
N LEU A 89 -6.58 -11.23 13.02
CA LEU A 89 -7.42 -12.37 12.65
C LEU A 89 -8.61 -12.59 13.60
N SER A 90 -8.52 -12.12 14.84
CA SER A 90 -9.64 -12.14 15.79
C SER A 90 -10.80 -11.22 15.39
N LYS A 91 -10.57 -10.30 14.45
CA LYS A 91 -11.54 -9.33 13.94
C LYS A 91 -11.71 -9.54 12.42
N PRO A 92 -12.42 -10.58 11.98
CA PRO A 92 -12.55 -10.89 10.56
C PRO A 92 -13.19 -9.71 9.80
N ALA A 93 -12.59 -9.36 8.67
CA ALA A 93 -13.13 -8.35 7.78
C ALA A 93 -14.32 -8.93 6.99
N ALA A 94 -15.24 -8.06 6.59
CA ALA A 94 -16.26 -8.45 5.63
C ALA A 94 -15.59 -8.76 4.28
N PHE A 95 -16.00 -9.87 3.66
CA PHE A 95 -15.38 -10.35 2.43
C PHE A 95 -15.34 -9.29 1.31
N HIS A 96 -16.49 -8.63 1.08
CA HIS A 96 -16.61 -7.55 0.10
C HIS A 96 -15.65 -6.38 0.37
N ALA A 97 -15.30 -6.11 1.63
CA ALA A 97 -14.37 -5.04 1.98
C ALA A 97 -12.94 -5.40 1.59
N LEU A 98 -12.55 -6.68 1.68
CA LEU A 98 -11.26 -7.14 1.20
C LEU A 98 -11.17 -7.16 -0.33
N GLU A 99 -12.23 -7.61 -1.00
CA GLU A 99 -12.32 -7.52 -2.47
C GLU A 99 -12.19 -6.08 -2.94
N THR A 100 -12.94 -5.17 -2.32
CA THR A 100 -12.85 -3.73 -2.61
C THR A 100 -11.44 -3.19 -2.35
N GLY A 101 -10.80 -3.61 -1.25
CA GLY A 101 -9.43 -3.21 -0.93
C GLY A 101 -8.42 -3.67 -1.98
N LEU A 102 -8.53 -4.91 -2.46
CA LEU A 102 -7.68 -5.44 -3.54
C LEU A 102 -7.94 -4.71 -4.87
N GLU A 103 -9.19 -4.42 -5.18
CA GLU A 103 -9.54 -3.66 -6.39
C GLU A 103 -8.97 -2.24 -6.34
N ILE A 104 -9.00 -1.57 -5.18
CA ILE A 104 -8.37 -0.26 -4.99
C ILE A 104 -6.86 -0.36 -5.22
N LEU A 105 -6.19 -1.36 -4.66
CA LEU A 105 -4.75 -1.56 -4.88
C LEU A 105 -4.44 -1.81 -6.36
N ASN A 106 -5.32 -2.53 -7.07
CA ASN A 106 -5.12 -2.90 -8.46
C ASN A 106 -5.34 -1.74 -9.44
N SER A 107 -6.33 -0.89 -9.17
CA SER A 107 -6.83 0.11 -10.13
C SER A 107 -6.43 1.56 -9.81
N ALA A 108 -6.10 1.89 -8.56
CA ALA A 108 -5.75 3.25 -8.20
C ALA A 108 -4.37 3.63 -8.76
N ASP A 109 -4.36 4.67 -9.61
CA ASP A 109 -3.15 5.22 -10.20
C ASP A 109 -3.13 6.75 -10.10
N PHE A 110 -2.31 7.25 -9.17
CA PHE A 110 -1.97 8.66 -9.03
C PHE A 110 -0.55 8.97 -9.51
N SER A 111 0.12 8.02 -10.19
CA SER A 111 1.52 8.15 -10.62
C SER A 111 1.75 9.32 -11.56
N ARG A 112 0.71 9.78 -12.27
CA ARG A 112 0.74 10.93 -13.19
C ARG A 112 0.04 12.18 -12.66
N GLN A 113 -0.48 12.13 -11.44
CA GLN A 113 -1.20 13.24 -10.83
C GLN A 113 -0.23 14.14 -10.06
N THR A 114 -0.47 15.44 -10.10
CA THR A 114 0.31 16.43 -9.34
C THR A 114 -0.44 16.79 -8.06
N ILE A 115 0.15 16.45 -6.91
CA ILE A 115 -0.34 16.88 -5.60
C ILE A 115 0.57 17.99 -5.10
N THR A 116 0.03 19.20 -4.98
CA THR A 116 0.79 20.42 -4.64
C THR A 116 0.97 20.63 -3.14
N HIS A 117 0.25 19.87 -2.30
CA HIS A 117 0.39 19.91 -0.85
C HIS A 117 1.79 19.47 -0.42
N PRO A 118 2.32 19.96 0.72
CA PRO A 118 3.50 19.39 1.33
C PRO A 118 3.33 17.88 1.56
N GLN A 119 4.33 17.09 1.15
CA GLN A 119 4.30 15.63 1.25
C GLN A 119 5.53 15.12 2.00
N GLN A 120 5.33 14.17 2.90
CA GLN A 120 6.40 13.39 3.52
C GLN A 120 6.16 11.91 3.21
N TRP A 121 7.14 11.28 2.57
CA TRP A 121 7.15 9.85 2.31
C TRP A 121 8.06 9.15 3.31
N ILE A 122 7.57 8.09 3.94
CA ILE A 122 8.30 7.26 4.90
C ILE A 122 8.28 5.83 4.36
N LEU A 123 9.39 5.43 3.72
CA LEU A 123 9.51 4.15 3.04
C LEU A 123 10.36 3.16 3.84
N GLY A 124 10.03 1.88 3.75
CA GLY A 124 10.80 0.80 4.38
C GLY A 124 11.81 0.20 3.41
N ARG A 125 13.11 0.20 3.75
CA ARG A 125 14.16 -0.42 2.92
C ARG A 125 13.93 -1.92 2.65
N LEU A 126 13.23 -2.61 3.56
CA LEU A 126 12.95 -4.06 3.47
C LEU A 126 11.55 -4.38 2.94
N ASP A 127 10.77 -3.35 2.58
CA ASP A 127 9.40 -3.52 2.10
C ASP A 127 9.39 -4.35 0.80
N LYS A 128 8.51 -5.36 0.77
CA LYS A 128 8.34 -6.27 -0.37
C LYS A 128 7.23 -5.85 -1.31
N LEU A 129 6.37 -4.94 -0.88
CA LEU A 129 5.27 -4.40 -1.66
C LEU A 129 5.70 -3.11 -2.36
N ILE A 130 6.47 -2.26 -1.68
CA ILE A 130 6.93 -0.97 -2.19
C ILE A 130 8.45 -0.98 -2.41
N PRO A 131 8.94 -0.96 -3.66
CA PRO A 131 10.37 -0.93 -3.93
C PRO A 131 11.06 0.31 -3.36
N VAL A 132 12.23 0.14 -2.73
CA VAL A 132 13.00 1.27 -2.16
C VAL A 132 13.40 2.31 -3.22
N GLY A 133 13.59 1.90 -4.48
CA GLY A 133 13.87 2.80 -5.61
C GLY A 133 12.77 3.82 -5.89
N LEU A 134 11.58 3.68 -5.28
CA LEU A 134 10.56 4.72 -5.30
C LEU A 134 11.08 6.06 -4.73
N ALA A 135 11.97 6.02 -3.74
CA ALA A 135 12.50 7.23 -3.10
C ALA A 135 13.18 8.17 -4.13
N GLU A 136 13.98 7.61 -5.04
CA GLU A 136 14.70 8.38 -6.07
C GLU A 136 13.71 9.07 -7.03
N THR A 137 12.67 8.35 -7.46
CA THR A 137 11.61 8.91 -8.33
C THR A 137 10.81 10.01 -7.65
N LEU A 138 10.59 9.93 -6.34
CA LEU A 138 9.88 10.96 -5.59
C LEU A 138 10.73 12.22 -5.36
N GLU A 139 12.03 12.08 -5.13
CA GLU A 139 12.95 13.22 -4.98
C GLU A 139 13.00 14.08 -6.26
N HIS A 140 13.05 13.45 -7.43
CA HIS A 140 13.05 14.17 -8.71
C HIS A 140 11.76 14.98 -8.94
N ARG A 141 10.60 14.44 -8.54
CA ARG A 141 9.30 15.13 -8.70
C ARG A 141 9.12 16.36 -7.81
N HIS A 142 9.89 16.47 -6.73
CA HIS A 142 9.84 17.65 -5.85
C HIS A 142 10.77 18.78 -6.32
N GLN A 143 11.62 18.54 -7.32
CA GLN A 143 12.58 19.51 -7.85
C GLN A 143 12.11 20.19 -9.15
N GLU A 144 11.04 19.70 -9.76
CA GLU A 144 10.35 20.31 -10.92
C GLU A 144 9.22 21.25 -10.48
#